data_AF-X1FW47-F1
#
_entry.id   AF-X1FW47-F1
#
_cell.length_a   1.000
_cell.length_b   1.000
_cell.length_c   1.000
_cell.angle_alpha   90.00
_cell.angle_beta   90.00
_cell.angle_gamma   90.00
#
_symmetry.space_group_name_H-M   'P 1'
#
loop_
_entity.id
_entity.type
_entity.pdbx_description
1 polymer ?
#
loop_
_entity_poly.entity_id
_entity_poly.type
_entity_poly.pdbx_seq_one_letter_code
_entity_poly.pdbx_strand_id
1 'polypeptide(L)'
;EKGVEIKDASRLWGKGIFETSKILKEKSGSQLTRVACIGQAGENLVKFAIIGSEEKAAGRTGMGAVMGSKKLKAITVRGAKRKYESAEPDKFKEAVKAATEDINASFTTQMMGSLGTSGVVDMYNVDGELPVKYWTQGTWEGAFSISGATASEKIFSGSYPCFACPIGCAKKAMVKEGQYKTDFEVEAAEYETVAGFGSMLLNEDLGASS
;
A
#
# COMPACT_ATOMS: atom_id res chain seq x y z
N GLU A 1 -8.97 -24.26 -1.58
CA GLU A 1 -9.84 -25.19 -2.38
C GLU A 1 -9.56 -26.67 -2.11
N LYS A 2 -8.30 -27.11 -2.09
CA LYS A 2 -7.91 -28.54 -1.98
C LYS A 2 -7.33 -28.94 -0.62
N GLY A 3 -7.59 -28.16 0.43
CA GLY A 3 -7.01 -28.34 1.77
C GLY A 3 -5.90 -27.34 2.10
N VAL A 4 -5.09 -27.68 3.10
CA VAL A 4 -3.97 -26.89 3.64
C VAL A 4 -2.72 -27.75 3.67
N GLU A 5 -1.58 -27.18 3.28
CA GLU A 5 -0.27 -27.85 3.27
C GLU A 5 0.84 -26.89 3.68
N ILE A 6 1.90 -27.42 4.28
CA ILE A 6 3.13 -26.69 4.59
C ILE A 6 4.19 -27.12 3.59
N LYS A 7 4.84 -26.15 2.93
CA LYS A 7 5.86 -26.39 1.91
C LYS A 7 7.20 -25.79 2.32
N ASP A 8 8.27 -26.45 1.90
CA ASP A 8 9.61 -25.85 1.95
C ASP A 8 9.63 -24.54 1.16
N ALA A 9 10.21 -23.51 1.80
CA ALA A 9 10.37 -22.18 1.24
C ALA A 9 11.84 -21.76 1.20
N SER A 10 12.79 -22.68 1.35
CA SER A 10 14.23 -22.39 1.39
C SER A 10 14.69 -21.61 0.14
N ARG A 11 14.11 -21.90 -1.03
CA ARG A 11 14.39 -21.18 -2.29
C ARG A 11 13.85 -19.75 -2.35
N LEU A 12 12.96 -19.38 -1.43
CA LEU A 12 12.36 -18.05 -1.33
C LEU A 12 13.03 -17.21 -0.23
N TRP A 13 13.74 -17.85 0.70
CA TRP A 13 14.47 -17.16 1.74
C TRP A 13 15.54 -16.25 1.12
N GLY A 14 15.65 -15.01 1.61
CA GLY A 14 16.50 -13.97 1.04
C GLY A 14 15.83 -13.13 -0.06
N LYS A 15 14.64 -13.49 -0.55
CA LYS A 15 13.94 -12.74 -1.62
C LYS A 15 13.05 -11.63 -1.08
N GLY A 16 12.86 -10.57 -1.89
CA GLY A 16 11.93 -9.48 -1.58
C GLY A 16 10.45 -9.90 -1.64
N ILE A 17 9.55 -9.02 -1.18
CA ILE A 17 8.10 -9.25 -1.17
C ILE A 17 7.55 -9.43 -2.59
N PHE A 18 7.90 -8.52 -3.50
CA PHE A 18 7.44 -8.57 -4.90
C PHE A 18 7.93 -9.83 -5.63
N GLU A 19 9.21 -10.14 -5.50
CA GLU A 19 9.80 -11.34 -6.10
C GLU A 19 9.17 -12.62 -5.54
N THR A 20 9.01 -12.71 -4.22
CA THR A 20 8.36 -13.85 -3.55
C THR A 20 6.91 -14.02 -4.03
N SER A 21 6.17 -12.92 -4.12
CA SER A 21 4.77 -12.92 -4.57
C SER A 21 4.66 -13.37 -6.03
N LYS A 22 5.54 -12.86 -6.90
CA LYS A 22 5.61 -13.26 -8.32
C LYS A 22 5.86 -14.76 -8.47
N ILE A 23 6.92 -15.29 -7.85
CA ILE A 23 7.28 -16.71 -7.92
C ILE A 23 6.13 -17.60 -7.44
N LEU A 24 5.48 -17.23 -6.34
CA LEU A 24 4.39 -18.03 -5.76
C LEU A 24 3.10 -17.99 -6.62
N LYS A 25 2.78 -16.86 -7.26
CA LYS A 25 1.64 -16.76 -8.19
C LYS A 25 1.90 -17.50 -9.51
N GLU A 26 3.12 -17.44 -10.03
CA GLU A 26 3.53 -18.22 -11.21
C GLU A 26 3.45 -19.73 -10.92
N LYS A 27 4.01 -20.17 -9.78
CA LYS A 27 3.99 -21.58 -9.36
C LYS A 27 2.58 -22.11 -9.12
N SER A 28 1.63 -21.27 -8.69
CA SER A 28 0.25 -21.69 -8.49
C SER A 28 -0.54 -21.80 -9.80
N GLY A 29 0.00 -21.27 -10.90
CA GLY A 29 -0.65 -21.23 -12.22
C GLY A 29 -1.95 -20.40 -12.24
N SER A 30 -2.16 -19.49 -11.27
CA SER A 30 -3.42 -18.76 -11.16
C SER A 30 -3.25 -17.35 -10.58
N GLN A 31 -3.72 -16.36 -11.35
CA GLN A 31 -3.79 -14.95 -10.95
C GLN A 31 -4.76 -14.68 -9.79
N LEU A 32 -5.62 -15.64 -9.43
CA LEU A 32 -6.52 -15.56 -8.27
C LEU A 32 -5.81 -15.89 -6.96
N THR A 33 -4.58 -16.38 -7.01
CA THR A 33 -3.78 -16.63 -5.81
C THR A 33 -3.39 -15.30 -5.17
N ARG A 34 -3.58 -15.20 -3.85
CA ARG A 34 -3.08 -14.08 -3.04
C ARG A 34 -1.95 -14.58 -2.15
N VAL A 35 -0.97 -13.72 -1.95
CA VAL A 35 0.26 -14.05 -1.22
C VAL A 35 0.46 -13.00 -0.15
N ALA A 36 0.59 -13.42 1.11
CA ALA A 36 1.14 -12.60 2.18
C ALA A 36 2.52 -13.15 2.55
N CYS A 37 3.56 -12.32 2.57
CA CYS A 37 4.93 -12.76 2.78
C CYS A 37 5.79 -11.71 3.47
N ILE A 38 6.95 -12.13 3.95
CA ILE A 38 7.98 -11.25 4.51
C ILE A 38 9.13 -11.06 3.51
N GLY A 39 9.75 -9.89 3.53
CA GLY A 39 11.06 -9.67 2.91
C GLY A 39 12.21 -10.00 3.85
N GLN A 40 13.44 -9.68 3.42
CA GLN A 40 14.67 -9.87 4.19
C GLN A 40 14.62 -9.21 5.58
N ALA A 41 13.92 -8.07 5.73
CA ALA A 41 13.75 -7.41 7.03
C ALA A 41 13.04 -8.32 8.05
N GLY A 42 12.02 -9.09 7.63
CA GLY A 42 11.34 -10.05 8.49
C GLY A 42 12.22 -11.25 8.80
N GLU A 43 12.95 -11.77 7.81
CA GLU A 43 13.91 -12.86 7.97
C GLU A 43 15.02 -12.52 8.97
N ASN A 44 15.48 -11.26 8.96
CA ASN A 44 16.51 -10.73 9.84
C ASN A 44 15.95 -10.13 11.15
N LEU A 45 14.67 -10.35 11.44
CA LEU A 45 14.01 -9.93 12.69
C LEU A 45 14.09 -8.42 13.00
N VAL A 46 14.11 -7.58 11.96
CA VAL A 46 14.04 -6.12 12.12
C VAL A 46 12.74 -5.78 12.87
N LYS A 47 12.84 -5.02 13.96
CA LYS A 47 11.73 -4.83 14.92
C LYS A 47 10.47 -4.20 14.32
N PHE A 48 10.62 -3.48 13.20
CA PHE A 48 9.54 -2.85 12.45
C PHE A 48 9.28 -3.53 11.10
N ALA A 49 9.75 -4.77 10.91
CA ALA A 49 9.50 -5.51 9.68
C ALA A 49 8.01 -5.75 9.45
N ILE A 50 7.59 -5.62 8.20
CA ILE A 50 6.21 -5.71 7.75
C ILE A 50 5.87 -7.10 7.22
N ILE A 51 4.58 -7.38 7.08
CA ILE A 51 4.08 -8.43 6.16
C ILE A 51 3.53 -7.72 4.93
N GLY A 52 4.04 -8.08 3.76
CA GLY A 52 3.55 -7.56 2.48
C GLY A 52 2.61 -8.53 1.78
N SER A 53 1.57 -8.00 1.15
CA SER A 53 0.68 -8.73 0.26
C SER A 53 0.62 -8.03 -1.08
N GLU A 54 1.49 -8.45 -2.00
CA GLU A 54 1.73 -7.73 -3.25
C GLU A 54 2.16 -6.30 -2.93
N GLU A 55 1.34 -5.29 -3.24
CA GLU A 55 1.64 -3.88 -2.97
C GLU A 55 1.04 -3.37 -1.66
N LYS A 56 0.29 -4.20 -0.94
CA LYS A 56 -0.32 -3.85 0.36
C LYS A 56 0.55 -4.29 1.52
N ALA A 57 0.47 -3.56 2.64
CA ALA A 57 1.29 -3.84 3.82
C ALA A 57 0.47 -3.92 5.11
N ALA A 58 0.73 -4.96 5.92
CA ALA A 58 0.54 -4.90 7.36
C ALA A 58 1.84 -4.34 7.97
N GLY A 59 1.90 -3.01 8.06
CA GLY A 59 3.16 -2.25 8.09
C GLY A 59 3.77 -1.94 9.47
N ARG A 60 3.06 -2.16 10.58
CA ARG A 60 3.49 -1.71 11.92
C ARG A 60 3.63 -2.88 12.89
N THR A 61 4.14 -2.55 14.08
CA THR A 61 4.26 -3.45 15.25
C THR A 61 5.12 -4.71 15.06
N GLY A 62 5.89 -4.81 13.97
CA GLY A 62 6.92 -5.83 13.81
C GLY A 62 6.38 -7.23 13.49
N MET A 63 5.15 -7.33 12.96
CA MET A 63 4.55 -8.63 12.63
C MET A 63 5.36 -9.43 11.60
N GLY A 64 6.12 -8.75 10.72
CA GLY A 64 7.07 -9.41 9.82
C GLY A 64 8.21 -10.11 10.56
N ALA A 65 8.72 -9.53 11.66
CA ALA A 65 9.74 -10.17 12.49
C ALA A 65 9.18 -11.37 13.26
N VAL A 66 7.94 -11.28 13.74
CA VAL A 66 7.25 -12.42 14.37
C VAL A 66 7.11 -13.58 13.38
N MET A 67 6.68 -13.29 12.15
CA MET A 67 6.55 -14.29 11.08
C MET A 67 7.92 -14.89 10.70
N GLY A 68 8.97 -14.07 10.60
CA GLY A 68 10.33 -14.52 10.35
C GLY A 68 10.93 -15.38 11.47
N SER A 69 10.65 -15.07 12.73
CA SER A 69 11.10 -15.86 13.90
C SER A 69 10.56 -17.30 13.89
N LYS A 70 9.43 -17.52 13.21
CA LYS A 70 8.79 -18.84 13.01
C LYS A 70 9.27 -19.54 11.75
N LYS A 71 10.26 -18.99 11.04
CA LYS A 71 10.73 -19.45 9.72
C LYS A 71 9.60 -19.58 8.69
N LEU A 72 8.58 -18.73 8.80
CA LEU A 72 7.44 -18.72 7.88
C LEU A 72 7.65 -17.62 6.83
N LYS A 73 8.01 -18.01 5.61
CA LYS A 73 8.28 -17.05 4.53
C LYS A 73 7.02 -16.41 3.94
N ALA A 74 5.99 -17.21 3.72
CA ALA A 74 4.78 -16.77 3.03
C ALA A 74 3.56 -17.64 3.38
N ILE A 75 2.39 -17.07 3.19
CA ILE A 75 1.09 -17.74 3.18
C ILE A 75 0.45 -17.46 1.82
N THR A 76 0.09 -18.52 1.10
CA THR A 76 -0.62 -18.41 -0.19
C THR A 76 -2.04 -18.92 -0.04
N VAL A 77 -3.01 -18.13 -0.50
CA VAL A 77 -4.44 -18.48 -0.42
C VAL A 77 -5.06 -18.46 -1.81
N ARG A 78 -5.83 -19.51 -2.13
CA ARG A 78 -6.71 -19.58 -3.29
C ARG A 78 -8.04 -20.22 -2.90
N GLY A 79 -9.12 -19.52 -3.22
CA GLY A 79 -10.49 -19.93 -2.92
C GLY A 79 -11.34 -20.15 -4.17
N ALA A 80 -12.26 -21.11 -4.04
CA ALA A 80 -13.49 -21.25 -4.81
C ALA A 80 -14.07 -19.89 -5.19
N LYS A 81 -14.34 -19.61 -6.48
CA LYS A 81 -15.35 -18.60 -6.78
C LYS A 81 -16.66 -19.10 -6.17
N ARG A 82 -17.09 -18.46 -5.08
CA ARG A 82 -18.30 -18.81 -4.35
C ARG A 82 -19.25 -17.63 -4.42
N LYS A 83 -20.53 -17.91 -4.69
CA LYS A 83 -21.58 -16.91 -4.51
C LYS A 83 -21.78 -16.73 -3.02
N TYR A 84 -21.61 -15.51 -2.53
CA TYR A 84 -21.99 -15.15 -1.18
C TYR A 84 -23.45 -14.69 -1.22
N GLU A 85 -24.30 -15.30 -0.42
CA GLU A 85 -25.69 -14.87 -0.24
C GLU A 85 -25.80 -14.31 1.18
N SER A 86 -26.10 -13.02 1.26
CA SER A 86 -26.42 -12.38 2.54
C SER A 86 -27.75 -12.92 3.06
N ALA A 87 -27.93 -12.92 4.38
CA ALA A 87 -29.19 -13.36 5.00
C ALA A 87 -30.41 -12.59 4.47
N GLU A 88 -30.24 -11.31 4.15
CA GLU A 88 -31.29 -10.46 3.56
C GLU A 88 -30.76 -9.75 2.30
N PRO A 89 -30.83 -10.38 1.11
CA PRO A 89 -30.22 -9.86 -0.13
C PRO A 89 -30.65 -8.46 -0.53
N ASP A 90 -31.95 -8.16 -0.43
CA ASP A 90 -32.48 -6.85 -0.83
C ASP A 90 -32.03 -5.75 0.11
N LYS A 91 -32.12 -5.97 1.44
CA LYS A 91 -31.63 -5.02 2.45
C LYS A 91 -30.12 -4.81 2.35
N PHE A 92 -29.34 -5.87 2.10
CA PHE A 92 -27.90 -5.74 1.90
C PHE A 92 -27.59 -4.86 0.68
N LYS A 93 -28.31 -5.07 -0.43
CA LYS A 93 -28.13 -4.26 -1.64
C LYS A 93 -28.51 -2.79 -1.41
N GLU A 94 -29.59 -2.52 -0.67
CA GLU A 94 -29.98 -1.16 -0.29
C GLU A 94 -28.92 -0.48 0.60
N ALA A 95 -28.41 -1.19 1.61
CA ALA A 95 -27.36 -0.68 2.49
C ALA A 95 -26.05 -0.39 1.74
N VAL A 96 -25.63 -1.28 0.83
CA VAL A 96 -24.45 -1.06 -0.03
C VAL A 96 -24.65 0.15 -0.92
N LYS A 97 -25.84 0.31 -1.50
CA LYS A 97 -26.16 1.48 -2.34
C LYS A 97 -26.05 2.78 -1.54
N ALA A 98 -26.72 2.86 -0.38
CA ALA A 98 -26.67 4.04 0.47
C ALA A 98 -25.25 4.38 0.92
N ALA A 99 -24.50 3.38 1.40
CA ALA A 99 -23.10 3.58 1.79
C ALA A 99 -22.22 4.04 0.62
N THR A 100 -22.45 3.52 -0.59
CA THR A 100 -21.70 3.93 -1.78
C THR A 100 -22.03 5.37 -2.18
N GLU A 101 -23.30 5.78 -2.08
CA GLU A 101 -23.72 7.16 -2.33
C GLU A 101 -23.06 8.13 -1.34
N ASP A 102 -23.07 7.81 -0.05
CA ASP A 102 -22.42 8.62 1.00
C ASP A 102 -20.90 8.69 0.80
N ILE A 103 -20.27 7.54 0.50
CA ILE A 103 -18.84 7.47 0.22
C ILE A 103 -18.50 8.33 -1.00
N ASN A 104 -19.28 8.27 -2.07
CA ASN A 104 -18.97 9.04 -3.28
C ASN A 104 -19.25 10.54 -3.11
N ALA A 105 -20.18 10.92 -2.22
CA ALA A 105 -20.50 12.32 -1.95
C ALA A 105 -19.50 13.02 -1.02
N SER A 106 -18.71 12.27 -0.24
CA SER A 106 -17.74 12.83 0.71
C SER A 106 -16.57 13.52 0.00
N PHE A 107 -16.22 14.72 0.45
CA PHE A 107 -15.04 15.45 -0.04
C PHE A 107 -13.74 14.66 0.18
N THR A 108 -13.58 14.06 1.36
CA THR A 108 -12.35 13.34 1.74
C THR A 108 -12.09 12.15 0.82
N THR A 109 -13.13 11.41 0.46
CA THR A 109 -13.01 10.24 -0.41
C THR A 109 -12.78 10.64 -1.87
N GLN A 110 -13.37 11.75 -2.34
CA GLN A 110 -13.09 12.31 -3.67
C GLN A 110 -11.63 12.78 -3.77
N MET A 111 -11.12 13.45 -2.72
CA MET A 111 -9.73 13.87 -2.62
C MET A 111 -8.79 12.66 -2.63
N MET A 112 -9.03 11.65 -1.80
CA MET A 112 -8.24 10.40 -1.80
C MET A 112 -8.32 9.68 -3.15
N GLY A 113 -9.51 9.64 -3.76
CA GLY A 113 -9.73 9.06 -5.08
C GLY A 113 -9.03 9.80 -6.21
N SER A 114 -8.67 11.07 -6.03
CA SER A 114 -7.94 11.87 -7.03
C SER A 114 -6.43 11.90 -6.77
N LEU A 115 -6.03 12.17 -5.53
CA LEU A 115 -4.64 12.48 -5.15
C LEU A 115 -3.97 11.40 -4.29
N GLY A 116 -4.68 10.31 -4.00
CA GLY A 116 -4.26 9.34 -2.99
C GLY A 116 -4.28 9.93 -1.58
N THR A 117 -3.79 9.18 -0.60
CA THR A 117 -3.73 9.73 0.76
C THR A 117 -2.75 10.88 0.87
N SER A 118 -1.71 10.93 0.03
CA SER A 118 -0.73 12.03 -0.04
C SER A 118 -1.34 13.38 -0.40
N GLY A 119 -2.61 13.44 -0.85
CA GLY A 119 -3.35 14.70 -0.98
C GLY A 119 -3.52 15.48 0.33
N VAL A 120 -3.42 14.82 1.49
CA VAL A 120 -3.49 15.49 2.80
C VAL A 120 -2.21 16.23 3.20
N VAL A 121 -1.09 16.04 2.47
CA VAL A 121 0.17 16.75 2.76
C VAL A 121 -0.03 18.26 2.73
N ASP A 122 -0.68 18.78 1.69
CA ASP A 122 -0.93 20.22 1.53
C ASP A 122 -1.86 20.74 2.64
N MET A 123 -2.92 19.99 2.95
CA MET A 123 -3.87 20.31 4.01
C MET A 123 -3.18 20.42 5.37
N TYR A 124 -2.48 19.36 5.79
CA TYR A 124 -1.78 19.36 7.07
C TYR A 124 -0.65 20.38 7.14
N ASN A 125 0.01 20.69 6.01
CA ASN A 125 1.03 21.73 5.98
C ASN A 125 0.45 23.14 6.19
N VAL A 126 -0.73 23.43 5.62
CA VAL A 126 -1.41 24.72 5.80
C VAL A 126 -1.98 24.86 7.21
N ASP A 127 -2.52 23.77 7.77
CA ASP A 127 -3.13 23.75 9.10
C ASP A 127 -2.10 23.71 10.24
N GLY A 128 -0.81 23.49 9.93
CA GLY A 128 0.26 23.38 10.93
C GLY A 128 0.35 22.01 11.61
N GLU A 129 -0.26 20.98 11.02
CA GLU A 129 -0.33 19.61 11.54
C GLU A 129 0.68 18.65 10.89
N LEU A 130 1.38 19.08 9.84
CA LEU A 130 2.36 18.24 9.15
C LEU A 130 3.59 18.00 10.05
N PRO A 131 4.00 16.73 10.28
CA PRO A 131 5.23 16.46 11.00
C PRO A 131 6.43 16.82 10.13
N VAL A 132 7.18 17.84 10.56
CA VAL A 132 8.37 18.31 9.85
C VAL A 132 9.58 18.28 10.76
N LYS A 133 10.75 17.91 10.19
CA LYS A 133 12.04 17.91 10.88
C LYS A 133 11.96 17.25 12.26
N TYR A 134 11.55 15.99 12.28
CA TYR A 134 11.32 15.24 13.52
C TYR A 134 10.43 15.97 14.54
N TRP A 135 9.26 16.43 14.10
CA TRP A 135 8.24 17.09 14.94
C TRP A 135 8.66 18.43 15.56
N THR A 136 9.68 19.09 15.03
CA THR A 136 10.16 20.38 15.58
C THR A 136 9.47 21.60 14.96
N GLN A 137 8.70 21.42 13.88
CA GLN A 137 7.88 22.45 13.25
C GLN A 137 6.62 21.80 12.62
N GLY A 138 5.56 22.59 12.42
CA GLY A 138 4.29 22.12 11.86
C GLY A 138 4.06 22.49 10.39
N THR A 139 4.92 23.35 9.82
CA THR A 139 4.81 23.82 8.43
C THR A 139 6.18 23.90 7.77
N TRP A 140 6.22 23.73 6.44
CA TRP A 140 7.42 23.84 5.62
C TRP A 140 7.10 24.02 4.14
N GLU A 141 7.76 24.98 3.50
CA GLU A 141 7.59 25.28 2.06
C GLU A 141 7.88 24.08 1.15
N GLY A 142 8.87 23.24 1.51
CA GLY A 142 9.21 22.06 0.71
C GLY A 142 8.13 20.96 0.70
N ALA A 143 7.11 21.03 1.56
CA ALA A 143 6.03 20.06 1.60
C ALA A 143 5.22 20.01 0.30
N PHE A 144 5.03 21.16 -0.36
CA PHE A 144 4.30 21.23 -1.63
C PHE A 144 4.99 20.43 -2.74
N SER A 145 6.32 20.28 -2.70
CA SER A 145 7.09 19.51 -3.68
C SER A 145 6.86 18.00 -3.59
N ILE A 146 6.42 17.51 -2.42
CA ILE A 146 6.20 16.08 -2.15
C ILE A 146 4.72 15.72 -2.01
N SER A 147 3.80 16.68 -2.23
CA SER A 147 2.38 16.47 -2.01
C SER A 147 1.71 15.56 -3.05
N GLY A 148 0.53 15.06 -2.73
CA GLY A 148 -0.29 14.29 -3.67
C GLY A 148 -0.67 15.07 -4.93
N ALA A 149 -0.83 16.40 -4.84
CA ALA A 149 -1.05 17.26 -6.01
C ALA A 149 0.15 17.22 -6.96
N THR A 150 1.36 17.47 -6.44
CA THR A 150 2.59 17.41 -7.23
C THR A 150 2.85 16.00 -7.76
N ALA A 151 2.57 14.97 -6.96
CA ALA A 151 2.71 13.58 -7.39
C ALA A 151 1.75 13.23 -8.53
N SER A 152 0.52 13.76 -8.50
CA SER A 152 -0.47 13.55 -9.56
C SER A 152 -0.04 14.12 -10.92
N GLU A 153 0.69 15.23 -10.92
CA GLU A 153 1.18 15.85 -12.15
C GLU A 153 2.45 15.17 -12.69
N LYS A 154 3.31 14.68 -11.80
CA LYS A 154 4.67 14.25 -12.17
C LYS A 154 4.81 12.73 -12.32
N ILE A 155 4.33 11.97 -11.34
CA ILE A 155 4.70 10.55 -11.20
C ILE A 155 3.51 9.58 -11.20
N PHE A 156 2.30 10.02 -10.85
CA PHE A 156 1.15 9.12 -10.88
C PHE A 156 0.84 8.68 -12.31
N SER A 157 0.58 7.39 -12.46
CA SER A 157 0.31 6.73 -13.74
C SER A 157 -1.06 6.05 -13.78
N GLY A 158 -1.71 5.87 -12.63
CA GLY A 158 -3.03 5.27 -12.55
C GLY A 158 -3.55 5.11 -11.13
N SER A 159 -4.73 4.51 -11.00
CA SER A 159 -5.33 4.17 -9.71
C SER A 159 -5.46 2.65 -9.57
N TYR A 160 -5.26 2.15 -8.35
CA TYR A 160 -5.31 0.74 -8.00
C TYR A 160 -6.21 0.50 -6.78
N PRO A 161 -7.54 0.42 -6.96
CA PRO A 161 -8.45 0.22 -5.85
C PRO A 161 -8.25 -1.14 -5.18
N CYS A 162 -8.39 -1.17 -3.85
CA CYS A 162 -8.57 -2.41 -3.11
C CYS A 162 -9.84 -3.15 -3.58
N PHE A 163 -9.94 -4.43 -3.24
CA PHE A 163 -11.09 -5.27 -3.61
C PHE A 163 -12.42 -4.61 -3.18
N ALA A 164 -13.33 -4.43 -4.14
CA ALA A 164 -14.66 -3.84 -3.98
C ALA A 164 -14.71 -2.40 -3.42
N CYS A 165 -13.58 -1.69 -3.38
CA CYS A 165 -13.54 -0.32 -2.87
C CYS A 165 -13.95 0.68 -3.96
N PRO A 166 -14.95 1.56 -3.72
CA PRO A 166 -15.35 2.59 -4.68
C PRO A 166 -14.43 3.82 -4.69
N ILE A 167 -13.56 3.98 -3.67
CA ILE A 167 -12.73 5.19 -3.49
C ILE A 167 -11.52 5.19 -4.43
N GLY A 168 -10.79 4.07 -4.50
CA GLY A 168 -9.57 4.00 -5.32
C GLY A 168 -8.43 4.92 -4.84
N CYS A 169 -8.19 4.96 -3.53
CA CYS A 169 -7.14 5.81 -2.95
C CYS A 169 -5.72 5.43 -3.41
N ALA A 170 -5.40 4.14 -3.51
CA ALA A 170 -4.05 3.73 -3.85
C ALA A 170 -3.72 4.11 -5.31
N LYS A 171 -2.56 4.72 -5.50
CA LYS A 171 -2.10 5.19 -6.81
C LYS A 171 -0.98 4.31 -7.33
N LYS A 172 -0.83 4.30 -8.65
CA LYS A 172 0.36 3.79 -9.32
C LYS A 172 1.28 4.96 -9.61
N ALA A 173 2.57 4.76 -9.44
CA ALA A 173 3.57 5.75 -9.75
C ALA A 173 4.73 5.14 -10.55
N MET A 174 5.35 5.99 -11.37
CA MET A 174 6.58 5.70 -12.08
C MET A 174 7.44 6.97 -12.08
N VAL A 175 8.65 6.86 -11.55
CA VAL A 175 9.62 7.96 -11.58
C VAL A 175 10.33 7.91 -12.92
N LYS A 176 10.13 8.93 -13.77
CA LYS A 176 10.57 8.90 -15.18
C LYS A 176 12.04 9.32 -15.37
N GLU A 177 12.58 10.09 -14.44
CA GLU A 177 13.87 10.77 -14.56
C GLU A 177 14.61 10.82 -13.22
N GLY A 178 15.90 11.14 -13.24
CA GLY A 178 16.72 11.29 -12.03
C GLY A 178 17.23 9.98 -11.44
N GLN A 179 17.82 10.08 -10.25
CA GLN A 179 18.50 8.96 -9.57
C GLN A 179 17.55 7.83 -9.19
N TYR A 180 16.27 8.16 -8.94
CA TYR A 180 15.24 7.21 -8.49
C TYR A 180 14.35 6.71 -9.63
N LYS A 181 14.79 6.87 -10.88
CA LYS A 181 14.04 6.41 -12.06
C LYS A 181 13.66 4.93 -11.93
N THR A 182 12.41 4.61 -12.24
CA THR A 182 11.90 3.23 -12.28
C THR A 182 11.51 2.84 -13.70
N ASP A 183 11.82 1.60 -14.10
CA ASP A 183 11.41 1.04 -15.40
C ASP A 183 10.05 0.31 -15.34
N PHE A 184 9.40 0.33 -14.17
CA PHE A 184 8.13 -0.32 -13.90
C PHE A 184 7.28 0.54 -12.96
N GLU A 185 5.97 0.32 -13.01
CA GLU A 185 5.02 0.95 -12.09
C GLU A 185 5.08 0.26 -10.72
N VAL A 186 5.01 1.05 -9.67
CA VAL A 186 4.83 0.61 -8.28
C VAL A 186 3.59 1.27 -7.69
N GLU A 187 3.09 0.74 -6.58
CA GLU A 187 2.13 1.50 -5.76
C GLU A 187 2.84 2.74 -5.21
N ALA A 188 2.23 3.90 -5.41
CA ALA A 188 2.78 5.18 -4.97
C ALA A 188 2.82 5.25 -3.44
N ALA A 189 3.77 6.02 -2.91
CA ALA A 189 3.84 6.30 -1.49
C ALA A 189 2.55 6.95 -0.98
N GLU A 190 1.96 6.34 0.04
CA GLU A 190 0.89 6.90 0.85
C GLU A 190 1.43 8.04 1.74
N TYR A 191 0.54 8.87 2.29
CA TYR A 191 0.88 10.04 3.12
C TYR A 191 1.95 9.74 4.18
N GLU A 192 1.80 8.64 4.93
CA GLU A 192 2.74 8.27 6.00
C GLU A 192 4.15 7.99 5.49
N THR A 193 4.27 7.41 4.28
CA THR A 193 5.56 7.16 3.63
C THR A 193 6.16 8.46 3.15
N VAL A 194 5.35 9.33 2.53
CA VAL A 194 5.77 10.66 2.06
C VAL A 194 6.23 11.53 3.23
N ALA A 195 5.47 11.61 4.31
CA ALA A 195 5.86 12.34 5.52
C ALA A 195 7.09 11.70 6.19
N GLY A 196 7.12 10.36 6.23
CA GLY A 196 8.20 9.49 6.67
C GLY A 196 9.57 9.85 6.10
N PHE A 197 9.65 9.85 4.78
CA PHE A 197 10.89 9.99 4.00
C PHE A 197 11.06 11.38 3.38
N GLY A 198 10.07 12.25 3.51
CA GLY A 198 10.04 13.62 3.01
C GLY A 198 10.13 14.64 4.15
N SER A 199 8.97 15.14 4.61
CA SER A 199 8.88 16.27 5.53
C SER A 199 9.60 16.07 6.87
N MET A 200 9.54 14.87 7.46
CA MET A 200 10.24 14.58 8.70
C MET A 200 11.78 14.65 8.57
N LEU A 201 12.29 14.56 7.34
CA LEU A 201 13.72 14.59 7.00
C LEU A 201 14.14 15.86 6.25
N LEU A 202 13.21 16.79 6.00
CA LEU A 202 13.42 17.96 5.11
C LEU A 202 13.88 17.55 3.70
N ASN A 203 13.35 16.44 3.20
CA ASN A 203 13.64 15.95 1.86
C ASN A 203 12.52 16.35 0.88
N GLU A 204 12.88 17.15 -0.12
CA GLU A 204 11.97 17.67 -1.16
C GLU A 204 11.94 16.79 -2.41
N ASP A 205 12.78 15.75 -2.48
CA ASP A 205 12.84 14.85 -3.61
C ASP A 205 11.65 13.89 -3.57
N LEU A 206 10.65 14.20 -4.40
CA LEU A 206 9.47 13.36 -4.58
C LEU A 206 9.85 11.95 -5.04
N GLY A 207 10.86 11.78 -5.89
CA GLY A 207 11.31 10.46 -6.34
C GLY A 207 12.00 9.65 -5.25
N ALA A 208 12.63 10.31 -4.27
CA ALA A 208 13.20 9.64 -3.10
C ALA A 208 12.14 9.23 -2.07
N SER A 209 11.03 9.96 -2.02
CA SER A 209 9.91 9.75 -1.06
C SER A 209 8.75 8.93 -1.64
N SER A 210 8.83 8.54 -2.92
CA SER A 210 7.84 7.76 -3.67
C SER A 210 8.37 6.41 -4.13
#